data_AF-A0AAV2MK30-F1
#
_entry.id   AF-A0AAV2MK30-F1
#
_cell.length_a   1.000
_cell.length_b   1.000
_cell.length_c   1.000
_cell.angle_alpha   90.00
_cell.angle_beta   90.00
_cell.angle_gamma   90.00
#
_symmetry.space_group_name_H-M   'P 1'
#
loop_
_entity.id
_entity.type
_entity.pdbx_description
1 polymer ?
#
loop_
_entity_poly.entity_id
_entity_poly.type
_entity_poly.pdbx_seq_one_letter_code
_entity_poly.pdbx_strand_id
1 'polypeptide(L)'
;MAGIKALVSLSFGGAVGLMFLMLGCALPVYGKYWPLFLLFFYILSPIPYCISRRVVDDTDSTSNACKELAIFLTTGIVISAFGLPIVFARAEVIAWGACALVLTGNLVIFGTILGFFIVFGSNDDFSWQQWAHAGGVSFFYSLSSVAIWNAPAFPRGQRRHKSFSRAAPTCPVCTQSLGSTQSSMRRFFRAHRDEDYSQIQYLTAKCTRLAHDRALLDREFVVSRERERNLQTDLEAVSTRLLQQEQLNMELRMKQDQLLSRLQQQQDLVEVLQQRLVLVTEESSGDVELLRQVGSELLFLQSSELRLQGLVEELHTEAHHRATRVSSLEGQLYSEAKRRVSVTRSLQEELHSKTLQLENLQETNQSLVQQLKEQHSSHQKEVQKLQVENEGSLRKLQATAEQFEWLCQQQRHWVCCVKRFKDGLMEERDALLQQVKHLQKKIHKRKKTFTEDIADLRCPLQETRCCDSLSAWDKDAMADLESHMEKSNILYDKLFSQTCIADQKNK
;
A
#
# COMPACT_ATOMS: atom_id res chain seq x y z
N MET A 1 -20.23 -5.32 9.52
CA MET A 1 -18.95 -6.05 9.78
C MET A 1 -18.00 -6.14 8.59
N ALA A 2 -18.45 -5.98 7.33
CA ALA A 2 -17.58 -6.01 6.15
C ALA A 2 -16.54 -4.86 6.10
N GLY A 3 -16.92 -3.64 6.50
CA GLY A 3 -16.02 -2.47 6.45
C GLY A 3 -14.80 -2.55 7.38
N ILE A 4 -14.92 -3.18 8.56
CA ILE A 4 -13.79 -3.27 9.52
C ILE A 4 -12.68 -4.18 8.96
N LYS A 5 -13.05 -5.31 8.35
CA LYS A 5 -12.08 -6.23 7.75
C LYS A 5 -11.36 -5.59 6.57
N ALA A 6 -12.08 -4.84 5.74
CA ALA A 6 -11.50 -4.07 4.64
C ALA A 6 -10.60 -2.94 5.13
N LEU A 7 -10.95 -2.25 6.22
CA LEU A 7 -10.12 -1.18 6.80
C LEU A 7 -8.82 -1.75 7.40
N VAL A 8 -8.87 -2.93 8.02
CA VAL A 8 -7.68 -3.63 8.55
C VAL A 8 -6.77 -4.14 7.43
N SER A 9 -7.32 -4.70 6.35
CA SER A 9 -6.49 -5.14 5.21
C SER A 9 -5.84 -3.95 4.49
N LEU A 10 -6.56 -2.83 4.40
CA LEU A 10 -6.09 -1.60 3.79
C LEU A 10 -4.98 -0.92 4.60
N SER A 11 -5.10 -0.88 5.93
CA SER A 11 -4.06 -0.34 6.80
C SER A 11 -2.80 -1.20 6.78
N PHE A 12 -2.95 -2.53 6.71
CA PHE A 12 -1.84 -3.45 6.54
C PHE A 12 -1.13 -3.25 5.19
N GLY A 13 -1.88 -3.11 4.09
CA GLY A 13 -1.32 -2.81 2.76
C GLY A 13 -0.54 -1.50 2.73
N GLY A 14 -1.08 -0.44 3.35
CA GLY A 14 -0.38 0.84 3.49
C GLY A 14 0.93 0.73 4.28
N ALA A 15 0.92 -0.01 5.39
CA ALA A 15 2.12 -0.23 6.21
C ALA A 15 3.22 -1.01 5.46
N VAL A 16 2.83 -2.04 4.70
CA VAL A 16 3.75 -2.82 3.85
C VAL A 16 4.34 -1.96 2.74
N GLY A 17 3.54 -1.12 2.10
CA GLY A 17 4.00 -0.18 1.07
C GLY A 17 5.03 0.84 1.60
N LEU A 18 4.78 1.40 2.79
CA LEU A 18 5.70 2.33 3.45
C LEU A 18 6.99 1.64 3.95
N MET A 19 6.88 0.40 4.41
CA MET A 19 8.03 -0.45 4.74
C MET A 19 8.95 -0.61 3.54
N PHE A 20 8.42 -0.98 2.36
CA PHE A 20 9.23 -1.12 1.14
C PHE A 20 9.90 0.20 0.71
N LEU A 21 9.19 1.32 0.85
CA LEU A 21 9.74 2.65 0.56
C LEU A 21 10.90 3.01 1.51
N MET A 22 10.73 2.73 2.80
CA MET A 22 11.76 2.95 3.82
C MET A 22 12.95 2.01 3.62
N LEU A 23 12.72 0.74 3.26
CA LEU A 23 13.78 -0.22 2.98
C LEU A 23 14.64 0.21 1.79
N GLY A 24 14.01 0.78 0.74
CA GLY A 24 14.71 1.37 -0.40
C GLY A 24 15.60 2.57 -0.05
N CYS A 25 15.33 3.27 1.06
CA CYS A 25 16.08 4.44 1.52
C CYS A 25 17.04 4.15 2.70
N ALA A 26 16.74 3.15 3.52
CA ALA A 26 17.38 2.90 4.82
C ALA A 26 18.43 1.80 4.80
N LEU A 27 18.56 1.02 3.73
CA LEU A 27 19.65 0.06 3.63
C LEU A 27 21.00 0.80 3.63
N PRO A 28 22.01 0.32 4.39
CA PRO A 28 23.30 1.00 4.56
C PRO A 28 24.11 1.12 3.25
N VAL A 29 23.74 0.36 2.22
CA VAL A 29 24.32 0.43 0.87
C VAL A 29 23.77 1.62 0.06
N TYR A 30 22.62 2.17 0.42
CA TYR A 30 21.84 3.10 -0.41
C TYR A 30 21.65 4.49 0.21
N GLY A 31 22.38 4.86 1.27
CA GLY A 31 22.19 6.04 2.13
C GLY A 31 21.98 7.41 1.44
N LYS A 32 20.83 7.58 0.79
CA LYS A 32 20.40 8.73 0.00
C LYS A 32 18.88 8.84 0.13
N TYR A 33 18.44 9.86 0.86
CA TYR A 33 17.01 10.12 1.14
C TYR A 33 16.26 10.85 0.02
N TRP A 34 16.84 10.92 -1.19
CA TRP A 34 16.19 11.50 -2.37
C TRP A 34 14.82 10.88 -2.75
N PRO A 35 14.59 9.55 -2.59
CA PRO A 35 13.27 8.96 -2.88
C PRO A 35 12.16 9.48 -1.97
N LEU A 36 12.50 10.13 -0.84
CA LEU A 36 11.52 10.69 0.09
C LEU A 36 10.72 11.86 -0.52
N PHE A 37 11.16 12.41 -1.67
CA PHE A 37 10.33 13.33 -2.46
C PHE A 37 9.04 12.68 -2.98
N LEU A 38 9.00 11.35 -3.12
CA LEU A 38 7.78 10.60 -3.48
C LEU A 38 6.66 10.74 -2.44
N LEU A 39 7.05 11.00 -1.18
CA LEU A 39 6.11 11.28 -0.09
C LEU A 39 5.24 12.51 -0.38
N PHE A 40 5.79 13.51 -1.08
CA PHE A 40 5.06 14.69 -1.51
C PHE A 40 3.95 14.33 -2.51
N PHE A 41 4.23 13.43 -3.46
CA PHE A 41 3.21 12.96 -4.42
C PHE A 41 2.11 12.15 -3.75
N TYR A 42 2.42 11.41 -2.68
CA TYR A 42 1.39 10.72 -1.88
C TYR A 42 0.47 11.67 -1.13
N ILE A 43 1.01 12.79 -0.63
CA ILE A 43 0.22 13.84 0.03
C ILE A 43 -0.59 14.65 -1.00
N LEU A 44 -0.08 14.82 -2.22
CA LEU A 44 -0.80 15.49 -3.31
C LEU A 44 -1.86 14.61 -3.95
N SER A 45 -1.71 13.29 -3.95
CA SER A 45 -2.66 12.33 -4.52
C SER A 45 -4.14 12.53 -4.13
N PRO A 46 -4.50 12.89 -2.89
CA PRO A 46 -5.90 13.16 -2.53
C PRO A 46 -6.42 14.54 -2.94
N ILE A 47 -5.55 15.51 -3.20
CA ILE A 47 -5.93 16.91 -3.46
C ILE A 47 -6.83 17.02 -4.71
N PRO A 48 -6.52 16.37 -5.85
CA PRO A 48 -7.40 16.39 -7.02
C PRO A 48 -8.78 15.78 -6.73
N TYR A 49 -8.84 14.74 -5.91
CA TYR A 49 -10.10 14.09 -5.54
C TYR A 49 -10.95 14.97 -4.62
N CYS A 50 -10.32 15.68 -3.68
CA CYS A 50 -10.99 16.68 -2.83
C CYS A 50 -11.56 17.83 -3.66
N ILE A 51 -10.86 18.26 -4.71
CA ILE A 51 -11.32 19.32 -5.62
C ILE A 51 -12.51 18.83 -6.46
N SER A 52 -12.44 17.61 -7.02
CA SER A 52 -13.56 17.08 -7.81
C SER A 52 -14.85 16.91 -7.01
N ARG A 53 -14.76 16.55 -5.72
CA ARG A 53 -15.96 16.29 -4.90
C ARG A 53 -16.62 17.57 -4.39
N ARG A 54 -15.85 18.63 -4.11
CA ARG A 54 -16.40 19.95 -3.72
C ARG A 54 -17.04 20.71 -4.89
N VAL A 55 -16.65 20.41 -6.13
CA VAL A 55 -17.19 21.07 -7.35
C VAL A 55 -18.41 20.33 -7.91
N VAL A 56 -18.62 19.06 -7.54
CA VAL A 56 -19.83 18.30 -7.90
C VAL A 56 -21.07 18.80 -7.16
N ASP A 57 -20.92 19.42 -5.99
CA ASP A 57 -22.04 19.96 -5.23
C ASP A 57 -22.59 21.29 -5.79
N ASP A 58 -21.82 22.02 -6.62
CA ASP A 58 -22.22 23.30 -7.19
C ASP A 58 -21.99 23.33 -8.73
N THR A 59 -23.06 23.11 -9.50
CA THR A 59 -23.23 23.44 -10.95
C THR A 59 -22.81 22.39 -12.00
N ASP A 60 -23.80 21.90 -12.77
CA ASP A 60 -23.73 20.77 -13.72
C ASP A 60 -22.86 20.99 -14.97
N SER A 61 -22.43 22.22 -15.28
CA SER A 61 -21.67 22.53 -16.51
C SER A 61 -20.16 22.69 -16.28
N THR A 62 -19.75 23.15 -15.09
CA THR A 62 -18.35 23.33 -14.68
C THR A 62 -17.77 22.04 -14.07
N SER A 63 -18.65 21.13 -13.63
CA SER A 63 -18.33 19.83 -13.04
C SER A 63 -17.56 18.90 -13.99
N ASN A 64 -17.88 18.88 -15.29
CA ASN A 64 -17.23 17.99 -16.25
C ASN A 64 -15.76 18.39 -16.52
N ALA A 65 -15.48 19.69 -16.69
CA ALA A 65 -14.12 20.18 -16.89
C ALA A 65 -13.24 20.02 -15.63
N CYS A 66 -13.80 20.26 -14.45
CA CYS A 66 -13.09 20.05 -13.18
C CYS A 66 -12.82 18.56 -12.91
N LYS A 67 -13.75 17.68 -13.29
CA LYS A 67 -13.59 16.22 -13.17
C LYS A 67 -12.52 15.71 -14.15
N GLU A 68 -12.53 16.17 -15.39
CA GLU A 68 -11.47 15.87 -16.37
C GLU A 68 -10.10 16.37 -15.91
N LEU A 69 -10.03 17.59 -15.36
CA LEU A 69 -8.80 18.15 -14.80
C LEU A 69 -8.31 17.35 -13.59
N ALA A 70 -9.22 16.93 -12.70
CA ALA A 70 -8.88 16.11 -11.54
C ALA A 70 -8.32 14.74 -11.96
N ILE A 71 -8.94 14.08 -12.95
CA ILE A 71 -8.47 12.80 -13.51
C ILE A 71 -7.11 12.98 -14.21
N PHE A 72 -6.93 14.08 -14.93
CA PHE A 72 -5.66 14.42 -15.57
C PHE A 72 -4.55 14.64 -14.53
N LEU A 73 -4.85 15.37 -13.45
CA LEU A 73 -3.90 15.67 -12.38
C LEU A 73 -3.54 14.42 -11.56
N THR A 74 -4.50 13.55 -11.23
CA THR A 74 -4.21 12.26 -10.56
C THR A 74 -3.36 11.36 -11.43
N THR A 75 -3.67 11.27 -12.72
CA THR A 75 -2.89 10.47 -13.69
C THR A 75 -1.47 11.03 -13.81
N GLY A 76 -1.30 12.35 -13.86
CA GLY A 76 0.01 13.02 -13.84
C GLY A 76 0.80 12.74 -12.57
N ILE A 77 0.16 12.74 -11.39
CA ILE A 77 0.80 12.42 -10.09
C ILE A 77 1.26 10.95 -10.07
N VAL A 78 0.42 10.03 -10.52
CA VAL A 78 0.75 8.58 -10.56
C VAL A 78 1.90 8.33 -11.52
N ILE A 79 1.84 8.85 -12.76
CA ILE A 79 2.91 8.70 -13.75
C ILE A 79 4.21 9.32 -13.23
N SER A 80 4.14 10.49 -12.59
CA SER A 80 5.31 11.14 -11.99
C SER A 80 5.93 10.31 -10.86
N ALA A 81 5.10 9.70 -10.01
CA ALA A 81 5.58 8.84 -8.92
C ALA A 81 6.29 7.57 -9.43
N PHE A 82 5.91 7.04 -10.59
CA PHE A 82 6.64 5.93 -11.24
C PHE A 82 7.84 6.40 -12.07
N GLY A 83 7.79 7.59 -12.66
CA GLY A 83 8.86 8.14 -13.50
C GLY A 83 10.07 8.63 -12.72
N LEU A 84 9.87 9.28 -11.57
CA LEU A 84 10.94 9.86 -10.75
C LEU A 84 12.00 8.85 -10.26
N PRO A 85 11.61 7.66 -9.75
CA PRO A 85 12.57 6.60 -9.39
C PRO A 85 13.40 6.11 -10.57
N ILE A 86 12.79 6.02 -11.76
CA ILE A 86 13.45 5.57 -12.99
C ILE A 86 14.48 6.60 -13.45
N VAL A 87 14.14 7.89 -13.38
CA VAL A 87 15.07 8.99 -13.71
C VAL A 87 16.25 9.02 -12.73
N PHE A 88 16.01 8.83 -11.43
CA PHE A 88 17.10 8.76 -10.44
C PHE A 88 17.99 7.53 -10.58
N ALA A 89 17.45 6.38 -11.02
CA ALA A 89 18.24 5.20 -11.35
C ALA A 89 19.14 5.44 -12.58
N ARG A 90 18.66 6.22 -13.56
CA ARG A 90 19.44 6.63 -14.74
C ARG A 90 20.50 7.69 -14.44
N ALA A 91 20.27 8.53 -13.44
CA ALA A 91 21.22 9.55 -12.97
C ALA A 91 22.27 9.01 -11.99
N GLU A 92 22.35 7.68 -11.80
CA GLU A 92 23.25 6.98 -10.85
C GLU A 92 23.13 7.45 -9.39
N VAL A 93 22.04 8.12 -9.03
CA VAL A 93 21.80 8.61 -7.66
C VAL A 93 21.35 7.46 -6.75
N ILE A 94 20.68 6.45 -7.31
CA ILE A 94 20.10 5.30 -6.61
C ILE A 94 20.41 4.02 -7.42
N ALA A 95 20.82 2.94 -6.78
CA ALA A 95 21.05 1.67 -7.48
C ALA A 95 19.74 0.94 -7.84
N TRP A 96 19.79 0.12 -8.89
CA TRP A 96 18.63 -0.54 -9.50
C TRP A 96 17.80 -1.38 -8.53
N GLY A 97 18.42 -1.97 -7.50
CA GLY A 97 17.72 -2.72 -6.45
C GLY A 97 16.80 -1.84 -5.59
N ALA A 98 17.27 -0.66 -5.18
CA ALA A 98 16.43 0.30 -4.46
C ALA A 98 15.33 0.90 -5.37
N CYS A 99 15.60 1.08 -6.66
CA CYS A 99 14.57 1.47 -7.62
C CYS A 99 13.42 0.44 -7.70
N ALA A 100 13.74 -0.85 -7.77
CA ALA A 100 12.73 -1.92 -7.79
C ALA A 100 11.90 -1.97 -6.49
N LEU A 101 12.53 -1.80 -5.33
CA LEU A 101 11.83 -1.73 -4.04
C LEU A 101 10.89 -0.53 -3.95
N VAL A 102 11.32 0.65 -4.43
CA VAL A 102 10.48 1.85 -4.48
C VAL A 102 9.32 1.67 -5.45
N LEU A 103 9.55 1.12 -6.66
CA LEU A 103 8.47 0.84 -7.62
C LEU A 103 7.44 -0.15 -7.07
N THR A 104 7.89 -1.17 -6.33
CA THR A 104 7.03 -2.16 -5.68
C THR A 104 6.22 -1.52 -4.54
N GLY A 105 6.85 -0.69 -3.72
CA GLY A 105 6.16 0.11 -2.70
C GLY A 105 5.10 1.03 -3.29
N ASN A 106 5.42 1.71 -4.41
CA ASN A 106 4.48 2.59 -5.11
C ASN A 106 3.25 1.83 -5.61
N LEU A 107 3.43 0.63 -6.17
CA LEU A 107 2.31 -0.20 -6.64
C LEU A 107 1.38 -0.62 -5.49
N VAL A 108 1.95 -1.00 -4.35
CA VAL A 108 1.19 -1.36 -3.15
C VAL A 108 0.45 -0.15 -2.56
N ILE A 109 1.11 1.02 -2.49
CA ILE A 109 0.51 2.25 -1.94
C ILE A 109 -0.63 2.75 -2.82
N PHE A 110 -0.43 2.86 -4.15
CA PHE A 110 -1.50 3.29 -5.06
C PHE A 110 -2.65 2.27 -5.13
N GLY A 111 -2.35 0.96 -5.08
CA GLY A 111 -3.38 -0.08 -4.97
C GLY A 111 -4.19 0.04 -3.68
N THR A 112 -3.53 0.39 -2.57
CA THR A 112 -4.19 0.64 -1.28
C THR A 112 -5.07 1.90 -1.34
N ILE A 113 -4.60 2.98 -1.96
CA ILE A 113 -5.39 4.21 -2.16
C ILE A 113 -6.62 3.94 -3.04
N LEU A 114 -6.48 3.18 -4.14
CA LEU A 114 -7.61 2.79 -4.99
C LEU A 114 -8.59 1.87 -4.26
N GLY A 115 -8.10 0.89 -3.50
CA GLY A 115 -8.94 0.02 -2.67
C GLY A 115 -9.74 0.80 -1.63
N PHE A 116 -9.17 1.87 -1.07
CA PHE A 116 -9.87 2.76 -0.15
C PHE A 116 -11.03 3.46 -0.86
N PHE A 117 -10.77 4.04 -2.04
CA PHE A 117 -11.81 4.70 -2.82
C PHE A 117 -12.92 3.74 -3.30
N ILE A 118 -12.59 2.50 -3.65
CA ILE A 118 -13.60 1.52 -4.08
C ILE A 118 -14.48 1.09 -2.90
N VAL A 119 -13.88 0.86 -1.72
CA VAL A 119 -14.61 0.38 -0.53
C VAL A 119 -15.43 1.50 0.13
N PHE A 120 -14.90 2.72 0.20
CA PHE A 120 -15.54 3.85 0.89
C PHE A 120 -16.24 4.84 -0.05
N GLY A 121 -15.99 4.79 -1.37
CA GLY A 121 -16.70 5.59 -2.36
C GLY A 121 -18.12 5.11 -2.65
N SER A 122 -18.50 3.91 -2.22
CA SER A 122 -19.86 3.36 -2.35
C SER A 122 -20.78 3.69 -1.16
N ASN A 123 -20.24 4.21 -0.05
CA ASN A 123 -21.01 4.55 1.15
C ASN A 123 -20.77 6.04 1.47
N ASP A 124 -21.71 6.90 1.04
CA ASP A 124 -21.51 8.35 0.96
C ASP A 124 -21.48 9.13 2.29
N ASP A 125 -21.54 8.48 3.45
CA ASP A 125 -21.69 9.20 4.73
C ASP A 125 -20.45 9.20 5.64
N PHE A 126 -19.33 8.58 5.24
CA PHE A 126 -18.11 8.61 6.07
C PHE A 126 -17.33 9.92 5.86
N SER A 127 -17.65 10.92 6.69
CA SER A 127 -17.09 12.26 6.71
C SER A 127 -15.59 12.33 6.29
N TRP A 128 -15.35 12.72 5.04
CA TRP A 128 -14.02 12.95 4.44
C TRP A 128 -13.17 13.98 5.20
N GLN A 129 -13.81 14.81 6.02
CA GLN A 129 -13.14 15.72 6.97
C GLN A 129 -12.28 14.96 7.98
N GLN A 130 -12.69 13.76 8.41
CA GLN A 130 -11.93 12.94 9.34
C GLN A 130 -10.66 12.36 8.69
N TRP A 131 -10.70 12.08 7.39
CA TRP A 131 -9.53 11.64 6.63
C TRP A 131 -8.52 12.78 6.37
N ALA A 132 -8.98 14.00 6.07
CA ALA A 132 -8.09 15.15 5.90
C ALA A 132 -7.36 15.54 7.21
N HIS A 133 -8.06 15.44 8.36
CA HIS A 133 -7.47 15.71 9.68
C HIS A 133 -6.67 14.53 10.26
N ALA A 134 -7.03 13.26 9.98
CA ALA A 134 -6.31 12.11 10.52
C ALA A 134 -5.22 11.56 9.58
N GLY A 135 -5.44 11.59 8.26
CA GLY A 135 -4.55 11.04 7.24
C GLY A 135 -3.35 11.94 6.92
N GLY A 136 -3.49 13.26 6.98
CA GLY A 136 -2.36 14.19 6.88
C GLY A 136 -1.53 14.18 8.16
N VAL A 137 -2.16 14.35 9.32
CA VAL A 137 -1.46 14.67 10.56
C VAL A 137 -0.83 13.43 11.22
N SER A 138 -1.46 12.25 11.16
CA SER A 138 -0.87 11.00 11.69
C SER A 138 0.35 10.53 10.89
N PHE A 139 0.36 10.85 9.59
CA PHE A 139 1.48 10.59 8.70
C PHE A 139 2.67 11.52 9.04
N PHE A 140 2.40 12.79 9.37
CA PHE A 140 3.41 13.72 9.91
C PHE A 140 3.94 13.31 11.29
N TYR A 141 3.12 12.80 12.21
CA TYR A 141 3.58 12.32 13.54
C TYR A 141 4.44 11.05 13.47
N SER A 142 4.12 10.11 12.56
CA SER A 142 4.98 8.95 12.29
C SER A 142 6.29 9.33 11.61
N LEU A 143 6.27 10.28 10.66
CA LEU A 143 7.48 10.75 9.98
C LEU A 143 8.40 11.56 10.91
N SER A 144 7.83 12.36 11.82
CA SER A 144 8.57 13.09 12.86
C SER A 144 9.30 12.13 13.79
N SER A 145 8.66 11.02 14.17
CA SER A 145 9.25 10.02 15.06
C SER A 145 10.39 9.22 14.41
N VAL A 146 10.32 9.01 13.09
CA VAL A 146 11.37 8.32 12.31
C VAL A 146 12.53 9.25 11.94
N ALA A 147 12.25 10.53 11.64
CA ALA A 147 13.28 11.54 11.33
C ALA A 147 14.12 11.94 12.57
N ILE A 148 13.54 11.87 13.78
CA ILE A 148 14.26 12.14 15.04
C ILE A 148 15.21 10.99 15.42
N TRP A 149 14.99 9.77 14.93
CA TRP A 149 15.82 8.60 15.26
C TRP A 149 17.03 8.38 14.34
N ASN A 150 17.14 9.09 13.20
CA ASN A 150 18.20 8.86 12.21
C ASN A 150 18.80 10.17 11.66
N ALA A 151 19.18 11.10 12.53
CA ALA A 151 20.07 12.20 12.16
C ALA A 151 21.54 11.78 12.40
N PRO A 152 22.37 11.57 11.36
CA PRO A 152 23.81 11.51 11.55
C PRO A 152 24.33 12.92 11.84
N ALA A 153 25.17 13.02 12.86
CA ALA A 153 25.87 14.23 13.23
C ALA A 153 26.60 14.85 12.02
N PHE A 154 26.20 16.07 11.66
CA PHE A 154 26.99 16.95 10.79
C PHE A 154 28.27 17.38 11.52
N PRO A 155 29.46 17.35 10.88
CA PRO A 155 30.67 17.86 11.51
C PRO A 155 30.63 19.39 11.64
N ARG A 156 31.15 19.87 12.76
CA ARG A 156 31.25 21.27 13.18
C ARG A 156 31.97 22.13 12.13
N GLY A 157 31.26 23.12 11.60
CA GLY A 157 31.84 24.31 10.98
C GLY A 157 31.81 25.48 11.96
N GLN A 158 32.97 25.87 12.45
CA GLN A 158 33.24 26.94 13.40
C GLN A 158 32.73 28.32 12.90
N ARG A 159 31.84 28.98 13.64
CA ARG A 159 31.78 30.47 13.65
C ARG A 159 31.04 31.04 14.88
N ARG A 160 31.87 31.56 15.79
CA ARG A 160 31.73 32.69 16.72
C ARG A 160 30.37 32.95 17.41
N HIS A 161 30.42 32.78 18.74
CA HIS A 161 29.93 33.69 19.78
C HIS A 161 29.21 34.95 19.28
N LYS A 162 27.95 35.10 19.72
CA LYS A 162 27.52 36.25 20.54
C LYS A 162 26.22 35.91 21.25
N SER A 163 26.32 35.86 22.57
CA SER A 163 25.23 35.83 23.53
C SER A 163 24.34 37.05 23.35
N PHE A 164 23.02 36.88 23.34
CA PHE A 164 22.13 37.95 23.75
C PHE A 164 20.84 37.39 24.36
N SER A 165 20.78 37.45 25.68
CA SER A 165 19.57 37.34 26.49
C SER A 165 18.66 38.54 26.24
N ARG A 166 17.36 38.31 26.01
CA ARG A 166 16.23 39.17 26.41
C ARG A 166 14.93 38.42 26.09
N ALA A 167 14.26 37.90 27.10
CA ALA A 167 13.27 38.61 27.92
C ALA A 167 11.99 38.92 27.14
N ALA A 168 10.91 38.25 27.56
CA ALA A 168 9.54 38.62 27.24
C ALA A 168 9.26 40.11 27.58
N PRO A 169 8.21 40.67 26.98
CA PRO A 169 7.13 41.07 27.88
C PRO A 169 5.74 40.71 27.36
N THR A 170 4.94 40.32 28.33
CA THR A 170 3.48 40.24 28.37
C THR A 170 2.82 41.63 28.41
N CYS A 171 1.62 41.70 27.82
CA CYS A 171 0.47 42.57 28.18
C CYS A 171 0.47 44.04 27.72
N PRO A 172 -0.68 44.76 27.80
CA PRO A 172 -2.05 44.43 27.35
C PRO A 172 -2.78 45.67 26.71
N VAL A 173 -4.06 45.51 26.35
CA VAL A 173 -5.09 46.58 26.19
C VAL A 173 -5.04 47.43 24.90
N CYS A 174 -6.03 47.21 24.05
CA CYS A 174 -6.91 48.28 23.56
C CYS A 174 -8.26 47.67 23.13
N THR A 175 -9.29 47.94 23.93
CA THR A 175 -10.68 47.55 23.70
C THR A 175 -11.51 48.82 23.50
N GLN A 176 -12.60 48.67 22.74
CA GLN A 176 -13.72 49.62 22.49
C GLN A 176 -13.46 50.55 21.29
N SER A 177 -14.37 50.75 20.33
CA SER A 177 -15.79 50.46 20.24
C SER A 177 -16.20 50.58 18.76
N LEU A 178 -16.95 49.63 18.22
CA LEU A 178 -18.04 49.95 17.30
C LEU A 178 -19.09 48.85 17.42
N GLY A 179 -20.26 49.25 17.91
CA GLY A 179 -21.38 48.37 18.19
C GLY A 179 -22.39 48.28 17.06
N SER A 180 -23.29 47.34 17.28
CA SER A 180 -24.58 47.10 16.61
C SER A 180 -24.55 46.11 15.43
N THR A 181 -25.57 45.23 15.46
CA THR A 181 -25.94 44.17 14.51
C THR A 181 -25.09 42.88 14.47
N GLN A 182 -25.19 42.02 15.50
CA GLN A 182 -25.28 40.56 15.30
C GLN A 182 -25.58 39.85 16.63
N SER A 183 -26.86 39.72 16.99
CA SER A 183 -27.31 39.04 18.21
C SER A 183 -27.86 37.62 17.99
N SER A 184 -27.82 37.07 16.77
CA SER A 184 -28.30 35.68 16.52
C SER A 184 -27.23 34.65 16.13
N MET A 185 -25.96 35.04 15.94
CA MET A 185 -24.90 34.11 15.48
C MET A 185 -23.90 33.67 16.55
N ARG A 186 -24.03 34.11 17.81
CA ARG A 186 -23.05 33.74 18.87
C ARG A 186 -23.43 32.53 19.72
N ARG A 187 -24.67 32.04 19.67
CA ARG A 187 -25.06 30.82 20.42
C ARG A 187 -24.72 29.54 19.66
N PHE A 188 -24.77 29.56 18.32
CA PHE A 188 -24.45 28.39 17.50
C PHE A 188 -22.94 28.05 17.49
N PHE A 189 -22.05 29.06 17.44
CA PHE A 189 -20.60 28.84 17.44
C PHE A 189 -19.99 28.53 18.81
N ARG A 190 -20.72 28.72 19.91
CA ARG A 190 -20.23 28.39 21.26
C ARG A 190 -20.44 26.91 21.58
N ALA A 191 -21.59 26.33 21.18
CA ALA A 191 -21.86 24.90 21.34
C ALA A 191 -20.87 24.01 20.57
N HIS A 192 -20.53 24.37 19.32
CA HIS A 192 -19.63 23.55 18.50
C HIS A 192 -18.16 23.63 18.96
N ARG A 193 -17.70 24.77 19.49
CA ARG A 193 -16.34 24.88 20.09
C ARG A 193 -16.20 24.11 21.39
N ASP A 194 -17.25 24.05 22.21
CA ASP A 194 -17.20 23.34 23.49
C ASP A 194 -17.16 21.82 23.28
N GLU A 195 -17.85 21.30 22.25
CA GLU A 195 -17.76 19.89 21.82
C GLU A 195 -16.35 19.54 21.30
N ASP A 196 -15.78 20.36 20.41
CA ASP A 196 -14.42 20.14 19.90
C ASP A 196 -13.36 20.21 21.01
N TYR A 197 -13.51 21.15 21.96
CA TYR A 197 -12.61 21.28 23.10
C TYR A 197 -12.72 20.08 24.04
N SER A 198 -13.93 19.55 24.26
CA SER A 198 -14.16 18.34 25.05
C SER A 198 -13.56 17.08 24.40
N GLN A 199 -13.61 16.99 23.07
CA GLN A 199 -13.07 15.86 22.32
C GLN A 199 -11.53 15.89 22.28
N ILE A 200 -10.94 17.07 22.15
CA ILE A 200 -9.47 17.26 22.27
C ILE A 200 -9.00 16.98 23.69
N GLN A 201 -9.75 17.38 24.73
CA GLN A 201 -9.44 17.04 26.11
C GLN A 201 -9.51 15.53 26.37
N TYR A 202 -10.52 14.85 25.81
CA TYR A 202 -10.65 13.40 25.90
C TYR A 202 -9.47 12.68 25.21
N LEU A 203 -9.10 13.10 24.00
CA LEU A 203 -7.95 12.54 23.28
C LEU A 203 -6.63 12.82 24.00
N THR A 204 -6.47 14.02 24.56
CA THR A 204 -5.29 14.38 25.36
C THR A 204 -5.19 13.50 26.60
N ALA A 205 -6.29 13.34 27.34
CA ALA A 205 -6.36 12.46 28.51
C ALA A 205 -6.07 10.99 28.15
N LYS A 206 -6.54 10.52 27.00
CA LYS A 206 -6.30 9.17 26.50
C LYS A 206 -4.84 8.98 26.06
N CYS A 207 -4.24 9.96 25.40
CA CYS A 207 -2.81 9.97 25.04
C CYS A 207 -1.92 10.00 26.30
N THR A 208 -2.26 10.79 27.31
CA THR A 208 -1.51 10.78 28.59
C THR A 208 -1.63 9.44 29.29
N ARG A 209 -2.79 8.78 29.24
CA ARG A 209 -3.00 7.45 29.80
C ARG A 209 -2.18 6.39 29.06
N LEU A 210 -2.19 6.41 27.72
CA LEU A 210 -1.37 5.49 26.92
C LEU A 210 0.14 5.73 27.11
N ALA A 211 0.57 6.98 27.25
CA ALA A 211 1.96 7.30 27.56
C ALA A 211 2.37 6.79 28.96
N HIS A 212 1.46 6.89 29.93
CA HIS A 212 1.65 6.32 31.26
C HIS A 212 1.72 4.80 31.22
N ASP A 213 0.78 4.14 30.53
CA ASP A 213 0.74 2.68 30.38
C ASP A 213 2.00 2.15 29.67
N ARG A 214 2.48 2.87 28.65
CA ARG A 214 3.77 2.56 28.00
C ARG A 214 4.95 2.66 28.98
N ALA A 215 5.00 3.72 29.79
CA ALA A 215 6.06 3.89 30.78
C ALA A 215 6.02 2.81 31.88
N LEU A 216 4.82 2.35 32.25
CA LEU A 216 4.64 1.22 33.16
C LEU A 216 5.18 -0.08 32.55
N LEU A 217 4.84 -0.36 31.29
CA LEU A 217 5.33 -1.55 30.58
C LEU A 217 6.86 -1.52 30.40
N ASP A 218 7.43 -0.36 30.06
CA ASP A 218 8.88 -0.20 29.95
C ASP A 218 9.58 -0.47 31.31
N ARG A 219 8.99 -0.01 32.41
CA ARG A 219 9.49 -0.29 33.77
C ARG A 219 9.39 -1.78 34.11
N GLU A 220 8.27 -2.43 33.79
CA GLU A 220 8.08 -3.86 34.03
C GLU A 220 9.07 -4.71 33.23
N PHE A 221 9.36 -4.31 31.98
CA PHE A 221 10.36 -4.98 31.15
C PHE A 221 11.76 -4.90 31.77
N VAL A 222 12.14 -3.73 32.29
CA VAL A 222 13.43 -3.55 33.00
C VAL A 222 13.48 -4.43 34.26
N VAL A 223 12.40 -4.47 35.05
CA VAL A 223 12.34 -5.31 36.26
C VAL A 223 12.40 -6.80 35.92
N SER A 224 11.71 -7.22 34.86
CA SER A 224 11.75 -8.61 34.38
C SER A 224 13.16 -9.02 33.95
N ARG A 225 13.84 -8.14 33.20
CA ARG A 225 15.22 -8.35 32.76
C ARG A 225 16.21 -8.40 33.94
N GLU A 226 15.97 -7.61 34.98
CA GLU A 226 16.80 -7.66 36.19
C GLU A 226 16.58 -8.95 36.98
N ARG A 227 15.33 -9.44 37.07
CA ARG A 227 15.04 -10.76 37.66
C ARG A 227 15.74 -11.89 36.92
N GLU A 228 15.75 -11.84 35.58
CA GLU A 228 16.46 -12.83 34.77
C GLU A 228 17.97 -12.84 35.09
N ARG A 229 18.61 -11.67 35.19
CA ARG A 229 20.03 -11.57 35.60
C ARG A 229 20.29 -12.09 37.00
N ASN A 230 19.40 -11.80 37.95
CA ASN A 230 19.54 -12.31 39.32
C ASN A 230 19.43 -13.83 39.34
N LEU A 231 18.46 -14.41 38.63
CA LEU A 231 18.31 -15.86 38.50
C LEU A 231 19.53 -16.51 37.84
N GLN A 232 20.10 -15.87 36.81
CA GLN A 232 21.34 -16.31 36.17
C GLN A 232 22.51 -16.34 37.18
N THR A 233 22.65 -15.28 37.97
CA THR A 233 23.70 -15.15 38.98
C THR A 233 23.53 -16.19 40.10
N ASP A 234 22.29 -16.41 40.55
CA ASP A 234 21.97 -17.43 41.56
C ASP A 234 22.27 -18.84 41.03
N LEU A 235 21.96 -19.12 39.76
CA LEU A 235 22.27 -20.40 39.11
C LEU A 235 23.78 -20.65 39.06
N GLU A 236 24.58 -19.64 38.69
CA GLU A 236 26.04 -19.71 38.70
C GLU A 236 26.59 -19.93 40.12
N ALA A 237 26.01 -19.25 41.13
CA ALA A 237 26.39 -19.42 42.53
C ALA A 237 26.01 -20.81 43.09
N VAL A 238 24.93 -21.44 42.60
CA VAL A 238 24.57 -22.82 42.97
C VAL A 238 25.48 -23.81 42.25
N SER A 239 25.80 -23.58 40.98
CA SER A 239 26.69 -24.45 40.19
C SER A 239 28.09 -24.53 40.80
N THR A 240 28.66 -23.40 41.22
CA THR A 240 29.96 -23.35 41.90
C THR A 240 29.94 -24.08 43.25
N ARG A 241 28.87 -23.92 44.04
CA ARG A 241 28.69 -24.67 45.30
C ARG A 241 28.58 -26.18 45.08
N LEU A 242 27.88 -26.61 44.02
CA LEU A 242 27.77 -28.02 43.67
C LEU A 242 29.13 -28.62 43.31
N LEU A 243 29.91 -27.93 42.48
CA LEU A 243 31.27 -28.36 42.11
C LEU A 243 32.18 -28.46 43.34
N GLN A 244 32.10 -27.50 44.26
CA GLN A 244 32.86 -27.56 45.52
C GLN A 244 32.45 -28.75 46.39
N GLN A 245 31.14 -29.05 46.46
CA GLN A 245 30.65 -30.19 47.22
C GLN A 245 31.07 -31.54 46.59
N GLU A 246 31.11 -31.62 45.27
CA GLU A 246 31.65 -32.79 44.56
C GLU A 246 33.14 -33.03 44.89
N GLN A 247 33.95 -31.97 44.96
CA GLN A 247 35.36 -32.08 45.37
C GLN A 247 35.50 -32.62 46.80
N LEU A 248 34.71 -32.09 47.74
CA LEU A 248 34.71 -32.58 49.13
C LEU A 248 34.27 -34.05 49.22
N ASN A 249 33.27 -34.44 48.43
CA ASN A 249 32.82 -35.84 48.36
C ASN A 249 33.90 -36.77 47.80
N MET A 250 34.67 -36.32 46.79
CA MET A 250 35.83 -37.07 46.31
C MET A 250 36.90 -37.22 47.40
N GLU A 251 37.21 -36.15 48.14
CA GLU A 251 38.20 -36.21 49.22
C GLU A 251 37.77 -37.17 50.36
N LEU A 252 36.49 -37.15 50.74
CA LEU A 252 35.94 -38.08 51.72
C LEU A 252 36.02 -39.54 51.25
N ARG A 253 35.72 -39.82 49.98
CA ARG A 253 35.87 -41.17 49.42
C ARG A 253 37.33 -41.64 49.45
N MET A 254 38.27 -40.78 49.07
CA MET A 254 39.70 -41.10 49.15
C MET A 254 40.14 -41.44 50.58
N LYS A 255 39.65 -40.69 51.58
CA LYS A 255 39.92 -40.98 53.00
C LYS A 255 39.27 -42.30 53.46
N GLN A 256 38.05 -42.59 52.99
CA GLN A 256 37.36 -43.84 53.28
C GLN A 256 38.14 -45.04 52.73
N ASP A 257 38.61 -44.97 51.49
CA ASP A 257 39.42 -46.02 50.86
C ASP A 257 40.76 -46.21 51.60
N GLN A 258 41.38 -45.11 52.05
CA GLN A 258 42.58 -45.17 52.86
C GLN A 258 42.34 -45.89 54.21
N LEU A 259 41.22 -45.62 54.88
CA LEU A 259 40.87 -46.29 56.13
C LEU A 259 40.58 -47.78 55.92
N LEU A 260 39.88 -48.14 54.84
CA LEU A 260 39.64 -49.53 54.47
C LEU A 260 40.96 -50.29 54.26
N SER A 261 41.92 -49.70 53.55
CA SER A 261 43.24 -50.33 53.35
C SER A 261 43.98 -50.60 54.66
N ARG A 262 43.87 -49.68 55.64
CA ARG A 262 44.48 -49.85 56.97
C ARG A 262 43.79 -50.92 57.80
N LEU A 263 42.46 -50.99 57.75
CA LEU A 263 41.70 -52.04 58.44
C LEU A 263 42.05 -53.41 57.89
N GLN A 264 42.15 -53.54 56.58
CA GLN A 264 42.52 -54.79 55.93
C GLN A 264 43.94 -55.23 56.33
N GLN A 265 44.89 -54.29 56.38
CA GLN A 265 46.24 -54.55 56.89
C GLN A 265 46.25 -54.99 58.37
N GLN A 266 45.37 -54.41 59.22
CA GLN A 266 45.24 -54.84 60.62
C GLN A 266 44.62 -56.24 60.72
N GLN A 267 43.63 -56.56 59.89
CA GLN A 267 42.99 -57.87 59.81
C GLN A 267 44.02 -58.97 59.50
N ASP A 268 44.88 -58.75 58.50
CA ASP A 268 45.94 -59.69 58.12
C ASP A 268 46.91 -59.94 59.29
N LEU A 269 47.20 -58.90 60.07
CA LEU A 269 48.11 -58.99 61.21
C LEU A 269 47.48 -59.77 62.38
N VAL A 270 46.17 -59.62 62.58
CA VAL A 270 45.40 -60.40 63.56
C VAL A 270 45.34 -61.88 63.15
N GLU A 271 45.14 -62.19 61.87
CA GLU A 271 45.17 -63.58 61.39
C GLU A 271 46.53 -64.25 61.64
N VAL A 272 47.63 -63.53 61.42
CA VAL A 272 48.99 -64.03 61.72
C VAL A 272 49.20 -64.27 63.22
N LEU A 273 48.69 -63.38 64.07
CA LEU A 273 48.75 -63.55 65.52
C LEU A 273 47.88 -64.72 66.00
N GLN A 274 46.71 -64.92 65.38
CA GLN A 274 45.82 -66.04 65.68
C GLN A 274 46.45 -67.38 65.28
N GLN A 275 47.17 -67.44 64.16
CA GLN A 275 47.98 -68.60 63.77
C GLN A 275 49.12 -68.88 64.76
N ARG A 276 49.73 -67.84 65.35
CA ARG A 276 50.73 -68.02 66.42
C ARG A 276 50.11 -68.43 67.74
N LEU A 277 48.90 -67.99 68.05
CA LEU A 277 48.20 -68.35 69.28
C LEU A 277 47.84 -69.85 69.27
N VAL A 278 47.44 -70.40 68.11
CA VAL A 278 47.20 -71.85 67.93
C VAL A 278 48.44 -72.70 68.25
N LEU A 279 49.65 -72.15 68.12
CA LEU A 279 50.91 -72.82 68.49
C LEU A 279 51.27 -72.67 69.97
N VAL A 280 50.66 -71.72 70.69
CA VAL A 280 50.94 -71.43 72.10
C VAL A 280 49.96 -72.17 73.03
N THR A 281 48.85 -72.69 72.50
CA THR A 281 47.82 -73.43 73.27
C THR A 281 48.25 -74.84 73.75
N GLU A 282 49.48 -75.31 73.47
CA GLU A 282 50.00 -76.57 74.02
C GLU A 282 50.68 -76.44 75.40
N GLU A 283 50.92 -75.22 75.92
CA GLU A 283 51.53 -75.05 77.24
C GLU A 283 50.55 -74.50 78.28
N SER A 284 49.95 -75.45 79.00
CA SER A 284 49.93 -75.54 80.47
C SER A 284 49.47 -74.31 81.29
N SER A 285 48.36 -74.57 82.00
CA SER A 285 48.11 -74.36 83.43
C SER A 285 48.09 -72.94 84.02
N GLY A 286 46.90 -72.52 84.44
CA GLY A 286 46.67 -71.31 85.24
C GLY A 286 45.23 -71.16 85.76
N ASP A 287 44.56 -72.27 86.08
CA ASP A 287 43.09 -72.37 86.17
C ASP A 287 42.40 -71.69 87.37
N VAL A 288 43.05 -70.76 88.10
CA VAL A 288 42.39 -70.05 89.21
C VAL A 288 42.43 -68.53 89.04
N GLU A 289 43.49 -67.95 88.49
CA GLU A 289 43.48 -66.55 88.05
C GLU A 289 42.73 -66.40 86.72
N LEU A 290 42.76 -67.44 85.86
CA LEU A 290 41.93 -67.54 84.67
C LEU A 290 40.44 -67.48 84.99
N LEU A 291 39.96 -68.14 86.05
CA LEU A 291 38.54 -68.13 86.42
C LEU A 291 38.05 -66.73 86.85
N ARG A 292 38.92 -65.93 87.48
CA ARG A 292 38.61 -64.54 87.85
C ARG A 292 38.68 -63.59 86.65
N GLN A 293 39.66 -63.78 85.78
CA GLN A 293 39.79 -63.09 84.49
C GLN A 293 38.58 -63.39 83.59
N VAL A 294 38.24 -64.67 83.42
CA VAL A 294 37.08 -65.16 82.66
C VAL A 294 35.78 -64.60 83.22
N GLY A 295 35.63 -64.49 84.55
CA GLY A 295 34.46 -63.83 85.16
C GLY A 295 34.34 -62.35 84.79
N SER A 296 35.44 -61.61 84.78
CA SER A 296 35.45 -60.20 84.35
C SER A 296 35.23 -60.03 82.84
N GLU A 297 35.76 -60.94 82.04
CA GLU A 297 35.53 -60.98 80.60
C GLU A 297 34.10 -61.40 80.27
N LEU A 298 33.47 -62.29 81.04
CA LEU A 298 32.07 -62.67 80.87
C LEU A 298 31.13 -61.49 81.15
N LEU A 299 31.42 -60.69 82.18
CA LEU A 299 30.67 -59.46 82.46
C LEU A 299 30.88 -58.39 81.39
N PHE A 300 32.11 -58.24 80.89
CA PHE A 300 32.40 -57.35 79.77
C PHE A 300 31.68 -57.82 78.50
N LEU A 301 31.69 -59.12 78.21
CA LEU A 301 30.97 -59.74 77.10
C LEU A 301 29.46 -59.51 77.22
N GLN A 302 28.88 -59.70 78.41
CA GLN A 302 27.46 -59.44 78.65
C GLN A 302 27.09 -57.96 78.45
N SER A 303 27.97 -57.03 78.86
CA SER A 303 27.76 -55.60 78.58
C SER A 303 27.88 -55.27 77.08
N SER A 304 28.75 -55.96 76.37
CA SER A 304 28.92 -55.83 74.92
C SER A 304 27.73 -56.43 74.16
N GLU A 305 27.16 -57.52 74.67
CA GLU A 305 25.97 -58.18 74.12
C GLU A 305 24.74 -57.27 74.19
N LEU A 306 24.51 -56.62 75.34
CA LEU A 306 23.46 -55.61 75.49
C LEU A 306 23.65 -54.43 74.52
N ARG A 307 24.90 -54.01 74.31
CA ARG A 307 25.22 -52.92 73.36
C ARG A 307 25.00 -53.35 71.90
N LEU A 308 25.34 -54.60 71.57
CA LEU A 308 25.07 -55.24 70.28
C LEU A 308 23.57 -55.39 70.04
N GLN A 309 22.78 -55.79 71.04
CA GLN A 309 21.32 -55.86 70.96
C GLN A 309 20.71 -54.49 70.63
N GLY A 310 21.18 -53.42 71.30
CA GLY A 310 20.74 -52.06 70.98
C GLY A 310 21.05 -51.63 69.55
N LEU A 311 22.25 -51.97 69.04
CA LEU A 311 22.62 -51.71 67.64
C LEU A 311 21.80 -52.54 66.64
N VAL A 312 21.45 -53.78 66.99
CA VAL A 312 20.59 -54.64 66.15
C VAL A 312 19.17 -54.09 66.09
N GLU A 313 18.62 -53.61 67.21
CA GLU A 313 17.31 -52.95 67.25
C GLU A 313 17.32 -51.67 66.41
N GLU A 314 18.34 -50.81 66.56
CA GLU A 314 18.49 -49.59 65.77
C GLU A 314 18.59 -49.92 64.27
N LEU A 315 19.40 -50.92 63.89
CA LEU A 315 19.51 -51.39 62.52
C LEU A 315 18.17 -51.91 61.98
N HIS A 316 17.38 -52.60 62.81
CA HIS A 316 16.06 -53.11 62.42
C HIS A 316 15.06 -51.96 62.21
N THR A 317 15.06 -50.95 63.08
CA THR A 317 14.21 -49.76 62.94
C THR A 317 14.58 -48.91 61.71
N GLU A 318 15.87 -48.76 61.41
CA GLU A 318 16.38 -48.08 60.21
C GLU A 318 16.03 -48.87 58.94
N ALA A 319 16.17 -50.20 58.95
CA ALA A 319 15.74 -51.05 57.84
C ALA A 319 14.23 -50.91 57.56
N HIS A 320 13.41 -50.85 58.61
CA HIS A 320 11.97 -50.63 58.49
C HIS A 320 11.63 -49.22 57.96
N HIS A 321 12.35 -48.18 58.41
CA HIS A 321 12.22 -46.83 57.86
C HIS A 321 12.62 -46.73 56.38
N ARG A 322 13.67 -47.47 55.96
CA ARG A 322 14.05 -47.55 54.54
C ARG A 322 12.99 -48.27 53.72
N ALA A 323 12.45 -49.38 54.21
CA ALA A 323 11.39 -50.12 53.52
C ALA A 323 10.13 -49.24 53.31
N THR A 324 9.68 -48.54 54.36
CA THR A 324 8.53 -47.61 54.26
C THR A 324 8.80 -46.43 53.32
N ARG A 325 10.01 -45.87 53.32
CA ARG A 325 10.42 -44.84 52.33
C ARG A 325 10.41 -45.36 50.90
N VAL A 326 10.90 -46.57 50.66
CA VAL A 326 10.89 -47.19 49.32
C VAL A 326 9.45 -47.38 48.84
N SER A 327 8.56 -47.96 49.66
CA SER A 327 7.15 -48.13 49.28
C SER A 327 6.44 -46.79 49.02
N SER A 328 6.77 -45.74 49.77
CA SER A 328 6.25 -44.38 49.53
C SER A 328 6.72 -43.82 48.18
N LEU A 329 8.01 -43.97 47.87
CA LEU A 329 8.59 -43.51 46.59
C LEU A 329 8.02 -44.31 45.40
N GLU A 330 7.84 -45.62 45.54
CA GLU A 330 7.20 -46.44 44.50
C GLU A 330 5.76 -45.98 44.23
N GLY A 331 4.99 -45.67 45.27
CA GLY A 331 3.64 -45.12 45.14
C GLY A 331 3.63 -43.76 44.41
N GLN A 332 4.57 -42.87 44.74
CA GLN A 332 4.72 -41.59 44.04
C GLN A 332 5.07 -41.80 42.56
N LEU A 333 6.04 -42.67 42.27
CA LEU A 333 6.50 -42.95 40.91
C LEU A 333 5.39 -43.58 40.05
N TYR A 334 4.57 -44.44 40.63
CA TYR A 334 3.38 -45.00 39.98
C TYR A 334 2.33 -43.92 39.68
N SER A 335 2.04 -43.02 40.62
CA SER A 335 1.08 -41.93 40.42
C SER A 335 1.56 -40.91 39.37
N GLU A 336 2.86 -40.60 39.36
CA GLU A 336 3.55 -39.75 38.39
C GLU A 336 3.48 -40.37 36.99
N ALA A 337 3.76 -41.67 36.87
CA ALA A 337 3.64 -42.41 35.60
C ALA A 337 2.20 -42.38 35.07
N LYS A 338 1.20 -42.59 35.94
CA LYS A 338 -0.22 -42.52 35.56
C LYS A 338 -0.62 -41.14 35.05
N ARG A 339 -0.19 -40.06 35.72
CA ARG A 339 -0.43 -38.68 35.24
C ARG A 339 0.21 -38.44 33.88
N ARG A 340 1.46 -38.88 33.68
CA ARG A 340 2.16 -38.71 32.40
C ARG A 340 1.40 -39.41 31.28
N VAL A 341 0.94 -40.64 31.49
CA VAL A 341 0.12 -41.36 30.50
C VAL A 341 -1.19 -40.63 30.20
N SER A 342 -1.89 -40.08 31.20
CA SER A 342 -3.13 -39.31 30.95
C SER A 342 -2.88 -38.02 30.16
N VAL A 343 -1.78 -37.32 30.45
CA VAL A 343 -1.41 -36.09 29.74
C VAL A 343 -1.04 -36.41 28.28
N THR A 344 -0.23 -37.46 28.05
CA THR A 344 0.11 -37.88 26.69
C THR A 344 -1.12 -38.27 25.89
N ARG A 345 -2.07 -39.02 26.49
CA ARG A 345 -3.33 -39.37 25.83
C ARG A 345 -4.14 -38.12 25.45
N SER A 346 -4.33 -37.18 26.37
CA SER A 346 -5.07 -35.95 26.11
C SER A 346 -4.42 -35.10 25.02
N LEU A 347 -3.09 -34.95 25.03
CA LEU A 347 -2.36 -34.24 23.98
C LEU A 347 -2.50 -34.93 22.63
N GLN A 348 -2.52 -36.27 22.61
CA GLN A 348 -2.67 -37.03 21.37
C GLN A 348 -4.07 -36.91 20.78
N GLU A 349 -5.10 -36.86 21.61
CA GLU A 349 -6.48 -36.57 21.20
C GLU A 349 -6.61 -35.14 20.64
N GLU A 350 -5.99 -34.15 21.30
CA GLU A 350 -5.98 -32.77 20.83
C GLU A 350 -5.23 -32.62 19.51
N LEU A 351 -4.07 -33.26 19.37
CA LEU A 351 -3.30 -33.27 18.12
C LEU A 351 -4.10 -33.92 16.99
N HIS A 352 -4.81 -35.02 17.25
CA HIS A 352 -5.65 -35.68 16.26
C HIS A 352 -6.82 -34.79 15.84
N SER A 353 -7.50 -34.15 16.79
CA SER A 353 -8.57 -33.17 16.52
C SER A 353 -8.08 -31.99 15.67
N LYS A 354 -6.90 -31.44 16.00
CA LYS A 354 -6.27 -30.35 15.23
C LYS A 354 -5.86 -30.78 13.83
N THR A 355 -5.39 -32.01 13.67
CA THR A 355 -5.04 -32.58 12.36
C THR A 355 -6.28 -32.66 11.47
N LEU A 356 -7.40 -33.16 12.02
CA LEU A 356 -8.66 -33.27 11.30
C LEU A 356 -9.27 -31.91 10.95
N GLN A 357 -9.11 -30.90 11.82
CA GLN A 357 -9.47 -29.52 11.51
C GLN A 357 -8.66 -28.93 10.35
N LEU A 358 -7.35 -29.21 10.30
CA LEU A 358 -6.48 -28.77 9.21
C LEU A 358 -6.85 -29.43 7.89
N GLU A 359 -7.18 -30.71 7.89
CA GLU A 359 -7.60 -31.45 6.70
C GLU A 359 -8.91 -30.88 6.12
N ASN A 360 -9.91 -30.61 6.96
CA ASN A 360 -11.15 -29.96 6.53
C ASN A 360 -10.92 -28.53 5.99
N LEU A 361 -10.05 -27.75 6.65
CA LEU A 361 -9.65 -26.43 6.13
C LEU A 361 -8.90 -26.53 4.80
N GLN A 362 -8.14 -27.61 4.58
CA GLN A 362 -7.45 -27.85 3.32
C GLN A 362 -8.45 -28.20 2.20
N GLU A 363 -9.42 -29.08 2.46
CA GLU A 363 -10.47 -29.43 1.50
C GLU A 363 -11.33 -28.20 1.11
N THR A 364 -11.74 -27.40 2.08
CA THR A 364 -12.50 -26.17 1.83
C THR A 364 -11.70 -25.15 1.00
N ASN A 365 -10.41 -24.98 1.28
CA ASN A 365 -9.54 -24.14 0.45
C ASN A 365 -9.40 -24.69 -0.97
N GLN A 366 -9.23 -26.00 -1.15
CA GLN A 366 -9.17 -26.61 -2.48
C GLN A 366 -10.45 -26.38 -3.27
N SER A 367 -11.61 -26.55 -2.63
CA SER A 367 -12.92 -26.26 -3.22
C SER A 367 -13.06 -24.79 -3.64
N LEU A 368 -12.69 -23.85 -2.77
CA LEU A 368 -12.72 -22.41 -3.08
C LEU A 368 -11.77 -22.03 -4.23
N VAL A 369 -10.57 -22.61 -4.27
CA VAL A 369 -9.62 -22.41 -5.37
C VAL A 369 -10.21 -22.93 -6.69
N GLN A 370 -10.91 -24.05 -6.66
CA GLN A 370 -11.55 -24.61 -7.85
C GLN A 370 -12.71 -23.73 -8.34
N GLN A 371 -13.54 -23.22 -7.43
CA GLN A 371 -14.59 -22.24 -7.75
C GLN A 371 -14.01 -20.95 -8.34
N LEU A 372 -12.93 -20.43 -7.78
CA LEU A 372 -12.24 -19.25 -8.31
C LEU A 372 -11.71 -19.47 -9.73
N LYS A 373 -11.12 -20.65 -10.00
CA LYS A 373 -10.67 -21.02 -11.35
C LYS A 373 -11.83 -21.09 -12.34
N GLU A 374 -12.95 -21.66 -11.93
CA GLU A 374 -14.14 -21.77 -12.77
C GLU A 374 -14.75 -20.40 -13.07
N GLN A 375 -14.87 -19.53 -12.05
CA GLN A 375 -15.31 -18.14 -12.25
C GLN A 375 -14.35 -17.36 -13.15
N HIS A 376 -13.03 -17.51 -12.95
CA HIS A 376 -12.04 -16.86 -13.79
C HIS A 376 -12.13 -17.33 -15.25
N SER A 377 -12.31 -18.63 -15.49
CA SER A 377 -12.51 -19.20 -16.83
C SER A 377 -13.78 -18.67 -17.50
N SER A 378 -14.89 -18.58 -16.74
CA SER A 378 -16.15 -18.02 -17.24
C SER A 378 -16.00 -16.55 -17.62
N HIS A 379 -15.40 -15.75 -16.72
CA HIS A 379 -15.15 -14.32 -16.97
C HIS A 379 -14.22 -14.11 -18.17
N GLN A 380 -13.16 -14.92 -18.29
CA GLN A 380 -12.23 -14.85 -19.42
C GLN A 380 -12.94 -15.09 -20.76
N LYS A 381 -13.88 -16.06 -20.82
CA LYS A 381 -14.68 -16.32 -22.03
C LYS A 381 -15.60 -15.15 -22.37
N GLU A 382 -16.21 -14.53 -21.36
CA GLU A 382 -17.08 -13.38 -21.56
C GLU A 382 -16.29 -12.16 -22.06
N VAL A 383 -15.11 -11.90 -21.48
CA VAL A 383 -14.20 -10.84 -21.96
C VAL A 383 -13.78 -11.09 -23.40
N GLN A 384 -13.42 -12.32 -23.77
CA GLN A 384 -13.08 -12.66 -25.15
C GLN A 384 -14.26 -12.43 -26.11
N LYS A 385 -15.48 -12.79 -25.69
CA LYS A 385 -16.69 -12.54 -26.48
C LYS A 385 -16.91 -11.05 -26.72
N LEU A 386 -16.81 -10.24 -25.65
CA LEU A 386 -16.97 -8.79 -25.74
C LEU A 386 -15.87 -8.13 -26.58
N GLN A 387 -14.63 -8.63 -26.52
CA GLN A 387 -13.54 -8.15 -27.38
C GLN A 387 -13.86 -8.38 -28.86
N VAL A 388 -14.34 -9.56 -29.23
CA VAL A 388 -14.73 -9.89 -30.62
C VAL A 388 -15.90 -9.00 -31.09
N GLU A 389 -16.91 -8.78 -30.24
CA GLU A 389 -18.04 -7.90 -30.56
C GLU A 389 -17.61 -6.43 -30.74
N ASN A 390 -16.68 -5.97 -29.91
CA ASN A 390 -16.14 -4.61 -29.99
C ASN A 390 -15.27 -4.42 -31.25
N GLU A 391 -14.41 -5.38 -31.59
CA GLU A 391 -13.67 -5.38 -32.86
C GLU A 391 -14.61 -5.34 -34.07
N GLY A 392 -15.70 -6.12 -34.04
CA GLY A 392 -16.72 -6.10 -35.08
C GLY A 392 -17.40 -4.74 -35.21
N SER A 393 -17.68 -4.07 -34.08
CA SER A 393 -18.27 -2.73 -34.06
C SER A 393 -17.29 -1.67 -34.57
N LEU A 394 -16.01 -1.78 -34.21
CA LEU A 394 -14.94 -0.88 -34.64
C LEU A 394 -14.73 -0.97 -36.16
N ARG A 395 -14.77 -2.17 -36.75
CA ARG A 395 -14.71 -2.33 -38.21
C ARG A 395 -15.90 -1.69 -38.93
N LYS A 396 -17.11 -1.78 -38.36
CA LYS A 396 -18.30 -1.11 -38.92
C LYS A 396 -18.14 0.40 -38.89
N LEU A 397 -17.66 0.96 -37.77
CA LEU A 397 -17.34 2.40 -37.64
C LEU A 397 -16.25 2.84 -38.61
N GLN A 398 -15.24 2.01 -38.84
CA GLN A 398 -14.21 2.30 -39.83
C GLN A 398 -14.78 2.32 -41.26
N ALA A 399 -15.62 1.34 -41.61
CA ALA A 399 -16.28 1.31 -42.91
C ALA A 399 -17.19 2.52 -43.14
N THR A 400 -17.93 2.98 -42.12
CA THR A 400 -18.75 4.20 -42.24
C THR A 400 -17.87 5.45 -42.36
N ALA A 401 -16.74 5.51 -41.65
CA ALA A 401 -15.79 6.61 -41.80
C ALA A 401 -15.20 6.70 -43.22
N GLU A 402 -14.83 5.56 -43.82
CA GLU A 402 -14.35 5.48 -45.21
C GLU A 402 -15.44 5.93 -46.21
N GLN A 403 -16.70 5.56 -45.97
CA GLN A 403 -17.83 6.05 -46.77
C GLN A 403 -18.00 7.58 -46.66
N PHE A 404 -17.85 8.15 -45.46
CA PHE A 404 -17.89 9.61 -45.28
C PHE A 404 -16.74 10.31 -46.00
N GLU A 405 -15.53 9.75 -45.97
CA GLU A 405 -14.38 10.32 -46.67
C GLU A 405 -14.62 10.35 -48.19
N TRP A 406 -15.20 9.30 -48.75
CA TRP A 406 -15.61 9.26 -50.15
C TRP A 406 -16.67 10.33 -50.48
N LEU A 407 -17.68 10.51 -49.62
CA LEU A 407 -18.68 11.58 -49.79
C LEU A 407 -18.05 12.98 -49.73
N CYS A 408 -17.11 13.20 -48.83
CA CYS A 408 -16.36 14.46 -48.76
C CYS A 408 -15.52 14.71 -50.03
N GLN A 409 -14.93 13.67 -50.61
CA GLN A 409 -14.22 13.78 -51.89
C GLN A 409 -15.17 14.14 -53.04
N GLN A 410 -16.36 13.55 -53.08
CA GLN A 410 -17.40 13.91 -54.06
C GLN A 410 -17.83 15.37 -53.93
N GLN A 411 -18.06 15.86 -52.71
CA GLN A 411 -18.37 17.27 -52.48
C GLN A 411 -17.24 18.19 -52.96
N ARG A 412 -15.97 17.85 -52.69
CA ARG A 412 -14.83 18.63 -53.18
C ARG A 412 -14.76 18.64 -54.71
N HIS A 413 -15.01 17.50 -55.36
CA HIS A 413 -15.06 17.43 -56.83
C HIS A 413 -16.18 18.31 -57.39
N TRP A 414 -17.37 18.25 -56.80
CA TRP A 414 -18.50 19.08 -57.20
C TRP A 414 -18.20 20.57 -57.05
N VAL A 415 -17.63 21.01 -55.92
CA VAL A 415 -17.20 22.40 -55.70
C VAL A 415 -16.19 22.85 -56.76
N CYS A 416 -15.23 22.00 -57.13
CA CYS A 416 -14.28 22.28 -58.20
C CYS A 416 -14.96 22.45 -59.56
N CYS A 417 -15.94 21.59 -59.90
CA CYS A 417 -16.70 21.69 -61.14
C CYS A 417 -17.54 22.97 -61.19
N VAL A 418 -18.22 23.31 -60.10
CA VAL A 418 -18.99 24.56 -59.97
C VAL A 418 -18.08 25.78 -60.09
N LYS A 419 -16.88 25.74 -59.49
CA LYS A 419 -15.89 26.81 -59.61
C LYS A 419 -15.44 26.98 -61.06
N ARG A 420 -15.08 25.90 -61.77
CA ARG A 420 -14.72 25.96 -63.20
C ARG A 420 -15.85 26.52 -64.06
N PHE A 421 -17.08 26.10 -63.80
CA PHE A 421 -18.25 26.60 -64.54
C PHE A 421 -18.44 28.11 -64.30
N LYS A 422 -18.36 28.56 -63.04
CA LYS A 422 -18.40 29.99 -62.69
C LYS A 422 -17.28 30.77 -63.37
N ASP A 423 -16.05 30.25 -63.37
CA ASP A 423 -14.90 30.90 -63.99
C ASP A 423 -15.10 31.03 -65.51
N GLY A 424 -15.65 30.00 -66.17
CA GLY A 424 -16.04 30.05 -67.59
C GLY A 424 -17.09 31.12 -67.89
N LEU A 425 -18.16 31.20 -67.08
CA LEU A 425 -19.17 32.25 -67.22
C LEU A 425 -18.58 33.67 -67.03
N MET A 426 -17.59 33.81 -66.14
CA MET A 426 -16.90 35.08 -65.92
C MET A 426 -16.02 35.47 -67.11
N GLU A 427 -15.31 34.50 -67.70
CA GLU A 427 -14.51 34.71 -68.91
C GLU A 427 -15.38 35.12 -70.11
N GLU A 428 -16.51 34.45 -70.33
CA GLU A 428 -17.47 34.82 -71.38
C GLU A 428 -18.04 36.22 -71.18
N ARG A 429 -18.41 36.56 -69.94
CA ARG A 429 -18.88 37.90 -69.57
C ARG A 429 -17.82 38.97 -69.84
N ASP A 430 -16.56 38.69 -69.53
CA ASP A 430 -15.46 39.63 -69.75
C ASP A 430 -15.14 39.79 -71.25
N ALA A 431 -15.21 38.71 -72.04
CA ALA A 431 -15.10 38.76 -73.49
C ALA A 431 -16.23 39.59 -74.13
N LEU A 432 -17.48 39.39 -73.70
CA LEU A 432 -18.63 40.20 -74.13
C LEU A 432 -18.46 41.68 -73.76
N LEU A 433 -18.01 41.98 -72.55
CA LEU A 433 -17.69 43.35 -72.12
C LEU A 433 -16.61 44.00 -73.01
N GLN A 434 -15.59 43.23 -73.40
CA GLN A 434 -14.56 43.72 -74.34
C GLN A 434 -15.13 43.97 -75.74
N GLN A 435 -16.00 43.09 -76.25
CA GLN A 435 -16.70 43.30 -77.52
C GLN A 435 -17.58 44.55 -77.50
N VAL A 436 -18.36 44.74 -76.43
CA VAL A 436 -19.20 45.94 -76.24
C VAL A 436 -18.34 47.20 -76.17
N LYS A 437 -17.23 47.20 -75.42
CA LYS A 437 -16.29 48.34 -75.37
C LYS A 437 -15.69 48.65 -76.76
N HIS A 438 -15.36 47.61 -77.53
CA HIS A 438 -14.85 47.77 -78.89
C HIS A 438 -15.92 48.33 -79.85
N LEU A 439 -17.17 47.85 -79.76
CA LEU A 439 -18.30 48.38 -80.50
C LEU A 439 -18.62 49.82 -80.13
N GLN A 440 -18.60 50.17 -78.84
CA GLN A 440 -18.73 51.56 -78.38
C GLN A 440 -17.63 52.46 -78.94
N LYS A 441 -16.37 52.00 -78.98
CA LYS A 441 -15.27 52.73 -79.63
C LYS A 441 -15.52 52.91 -81.13
N LYS A 442 -16.02 51.88 -81.83
CA LYS A 442 -16.40 51.98 -83.25
C LYS A 442 -17.52 52.99 -83.47
N ILE A 443 -18.56 52.98 -82.64
CA ILE A 443 -19.67 53.95 -82.69
C ILE A 443 -19.15 55.36 -82.41
N HIS A 444 -18.30 55.58 -81.41
CA HIS A 444 -17.70 56.89 -81.13
C HIS A 444 -16.83 57.38 -82.29
N LYS A 445 -16.07 56.49 -82.93
CA LYS A 445 -15.27 56.81 -84.12
C LYS A 445 -16.17 57.21 -85.30
N ARG A 446 -17.26 56.46 -85.53
CA ARG A 446 -18.26 56.74 -86.58
C ARG A 446 -19.04 58.03 -86.33
N LYS A 447 -19.35 58.33 -85.06
CA LYS A 447 -19.99 59.58 -84.65
C LYS A 447 -19.05 60.77 -84.85
N LYS A 448 -17.75 60.61 -84.61
CA LYS A 448 -16.74 61.65 -84.88
C LYS A 448 -16.65 61.97 -86.38
N THR A 449 -16.61 60.96 -87.23
CA THR A 449 -16.68 61.15 -88.71
C THR A 449 -17.99 61.78 -89.15
N PHE A 450 -19.13 61.41 -88.54
CA PHE A 450 -20.44 62.03 -88.86
C PHE A 450 -20.57 63.47 -88.35
N THR A 451 -19.78 63.86 -87.34
CA THR A 451 -19.76 65.25 -86.82
C THR A 451 -18.84 66.13 -87.66
N GLU A 452 -17.84 65.55 -88.35
CA GLU A 452 -17.01 66.25 -89.34
C GLU A 452 -17.77 66.47 -90.66
N ASP A 453 -18.67 65.56 -91.06
CA ASP A 453 -19.50 65.70 -92.27
C ASP A 453 -20.70 66.68 -92.13
N ILE A 454 -21.07 67.08 -90.90
CA ILE A 454 -22.19 68.03 -90.63
C ILE A 454 -21.70 69.48 -90.45
N ALA A 455 -20.38 69.72 -90.45
CA ALA A 455 -19.80 71.06 -90.27
C ALA A 455 -19.73 71.90 -91.56
N ASP A 456 -20.15 71.37 -92.72
CA ASP A 456 -20.06 72.04 -94.03
C ASP A 456 -21.40 72.02 -94.80
N LEU A 457 -22.48 72.55 -94.19
CA LEU A 457 -23.54 73.33 -94.87
C LEU A 457 -24.52 73.93 -93.86
N ARG A 458 -24.67 75.25 -93.89
CA ARG A 458 -25.50 76.05 -92.96
C ARG A 458 -26.87 76.45 -93.59
N CYS A 459 -27.96 76.00 -92.95
CA CYS A 459 -29.29 76.64 -92.69
C CYS A 459 -30.34 76.86 -93.83
N PRO A 460 -31.63 77.17 -93.51
CA PRO A 460 -32.48 76.84 -92.33
C PRO A 460 -33.97 76.44 -92.65
N LEU A 461 -34.70 76.04 -91.59
CA LEU A 461 -36.18 76.08 -91.37
C LEU A 461 -37.11 75.12 -92.15
N GLN A 462 -37.79 74.20 -91.44
CA GLN A 462 -39.23 74.30 -91.10
C GLN A 462 -39.67 73.05 -90.29
N GLU A 463 -40.45 73.28 -89.24
CA GLU A 463 -41.19 72.26 -88.47
C GLU A 463 -42.16 71.46 -89.34
N THR A 464 -42.13 70.12 -89.27
CA THR A 464 -43.37 69.32 -89.32
C THR A 464 -43.21 67.95 -88.64
N ARG A 465 -44.04 67.77 -87.64
CA ARG A 465 -44.53 66.57 -86.96
C ARG A 465 -44.57 65.29 -87.83
N CYS A 466 -43.97 64.19 -87.36
CA CYS A 466 -44.55 62.84 -87.51
C CYS A 466 -43.95 61.86 -86.49
N CYS A 467 -44.84 61.21 -85.73
CA CYS A 467 -44.53 60.09 -84.83
C CYS A 467 -44.21 58.81 -85.62
N ASP A 468 -43.71 57.82 -84.87
CA ASP A 468 -43.72 56.38 -85.14
C ASP A 468 -42.62 55.77 -86.03
N SER A 469 -41.56 55.27 -85.36
CA SER A 469 -40.91 53.99 -85.71
C SER A 469 -39.79 53.61 -84.71
N LEU A 470 -40.15 53.45 -83.44
CA LEU A 470 -39.46 52.50 -82.55
C LEU A 470 -40.20 51.16 -82.67
N SER A 471 -39.61 50.12 -83.27
CA SER A 471 -39.89 48.70 -82.96
C SER A 471 -39.30 47.64 -83.91
N ALA A 472 -38.50 48.00 -84.93
CA ALA A 472 -38.10 47.01 -85.94
C ALA A 472 -36.81 46.22 -85.66
N TRP A 473 -36.04 46.51 -84.60
CA TRP A 473 -34.69 45.93 -84.39
C TRP A 473 -34.54 45.08 -83.12
N ASP A 474 -35.63 44.52 -82.59
CA ASP A 474 -35.59 43.70 -81.35
C ASP A 474 -36.30 42.34 -81.45
N LYS A 475 -36.76 41.92 -82.63
CA LYS A 475 -37.49 40.63 -82.77
C LYS A 475 -36.59 39.46 -83.16
N ASP A 476 -35.64 39.67 -84.07
CA ASP A 476 -34.77 38.58 -84.54
C ASP A 476 -33.67 38.20 -83.52
N ALA A 477 -33.16 39.16 -82.75
CA ALA A 477 -32.17 38.90 -81.71
C ALA A 477 -32.77 38.20 -80.49
N MET A 478 -34.04 38.50 -80.16
CA MET A 478 -34.75 37.85 -79.04
C MET A 478 -35.17 36.42 -79.40
N ALA A 479 -35.57 36.16 -80.66
CA ALA A 479 -35.92 34.82 -81.12
C ALA A 479 -34.72 33.86 -81.15
N ASP A 480 -33.53 34.36 -81.51
CA ASP A 480 -32.31 33.53 -81.53
C ASP A 480 -31.84 33.17 -80.10
N LEU A 481 -32.02 34.09 -79.14
CA LEU A 481 -31.71 33.87 -77.73
C LEU A 481 -32.69 32.87 -77.07
N GLU A 482 -33.97 32.94 -77.43
CA GLU A 482 -35.01 32.03 -76.96
C GLU A 482 -34.79 30.61 -77.52
N SER A 483 -34.38 30.49 -78.78
CA SER A 483 -33.97 29.21 -79.38
C SER A 483 -32.76 28.58 -78.68
N HIS A 484 -31.80 29.42 -78.25
CA HIS A 484 -30.60 28.95 -77.55
C HIS A 484 -30.91 28.52 -76.10
N MET A 485 -31.83 29.21 -75.42
CA MET A 485 -32.32 28.79 -74.10
C MET A 485 -33.07 27.47 -74.16
N GLU A 486 -33.93 27.27 -75.16
CA GLU A 486 -34.71 26.03 -75.30
C GLU A 486 -33.79 24.81 -75.56
N LYS A 487 -32.76 24.97 -76.40
CA LYS A 487 -31.75 23.94 -76.65
C LYS A 487 -30.91 23.61 -75.41
N SER A 488 -30.60 24.62 -74.59
CA SER A 488 -29.88 24.43 -73.32
C SER A 488 -30.72 23.64 -72.31
N ASN A 489 -32.00 23.97 -72.15
CA ASN A 489 -32.90 23.27 -71.23
C ASN A 489 -33.08 21.78 -71.60
N ILE A 490 -33.20 21.47 -72.88
CA ILE A 490 -33.29 20.08 -73.35
C ILE A 490 -32.01 19.28 -73.03
N LEU A 491 -30.83 19.92 -73.08
CA LEU A 491 -29.55 19.30 -72.70
C LEU A 491 -29.44 19.05 -71.19
N TYR A 492 -29.94 19.97 -70.38
CA TYR A 492 -29.98 19.82 -68.91
C TYR A 492 -30.91 18.67 -68.48
N ASP A 493 -32.10 18.55 -69.09
CA ASP A 493 -33.02 17.43 -68.80
C ASP A 493 -32.46 16.07 -69.22
N LYS A 494 -31.69 16.04 -70.32
CA LYS A 494 -31.05 14.80 -70.81
C LYS A 494 -29.89 14.33 -69.93
N LEU A 495 -29.15 15.27 -69.33
CA LEU A 495 -28.11 14.97 -68.35
C LEU A 495 -28.71 14.51 -67.01
N PHE A 496 -29.79 15.15 -66.57
CA PHE A 496 -30.46 14.81 -65.31
C PHE A 496 -31.10 13.41 -65.34
N SER A 497 -31.72 13.06 -66.48
CA SER A 497 -32.30 11.72 -66.68
C SER A 497 -31.24 10.61 -66.78
N GLN A 498 -30.04 10.88 -67.33
CA GLN A 498 -28.95 9.90 -67.36
C GLN A 498 -28.35 9.62 -65.97
N THR A 499 -28.26 10.61 -65.08
CA THR A 499 -27.77 10.42 -63.71
C THR A 499 -28.74 9.62 -62.83
N CYS A 500 -30.06 9.78 -63.02
CA CYS A 500 -31.06 9.01 -62.26
C CYS A 500 -31.09 7.52 -62.67
N ILE A 501 -30.76 7.18 -63.92
CA ILE A 501 -30.72 5.78 -64.40
C ILE A 501 -29.46 5.05 -63.92
N ALA A 502 -28.35 5.77 -63.64
CA ALA A 502 -27.12 5.18 -63.12
C ALA A 502 -27.23 4.76 -61.64
N ASP A 503 -28.05 5.44 -60.85
CA ASP A 503 -28.23 5.18 -59.41
C ASP A 503 -29.13 3.95 -59.14
N GLN A 504 -29.98 3.57 -60.10
CA GLN A 504 -30.86 2.40 -59.99
C GLN A 504 -30.19 1.08 -60.41
N LYS A 505 -28.99 1.14 -61.01
CA LYS A 505 -28.22 -0.04 -61.44
C LYS A 505 -27.17 -0.52 -60.43
N ASN A 506 -27.03 0.14 -59.29
CA ASN A 506 -25.99 -0.14 -58.29
C ASN A 506 -26.56 -0.32 -56.87
N LYS A 507 -27.70 -1.01 -56.77
CA LYS A 507 -28.34 -1.42 -55.53
C LYS A 507 -28.49 -2.93 -55.46
#